data_AF-A0A932XVE1-F1
#
_entry.id   AF-A0A932XVE1-F1
#
_cell.length_a   1.000
_cell.length_b   1.000
_cell.length_c   1.000
_cell.angle_alpha   90.00
_cell.angle_beta   90.00
_cell.angle_gamma   90.00
#
_symmetry.space_group_name_H-M   'P 1'
#
loop_
_entity.id
_entity.type
_entity.pdbx_description
1 polymer ?
#
loop_
_entity_poly.entity_id
_entity_poly.type
_entity_poly.pdbx_seq_one_letter_code
_entity_poly.pdbx_strand_id
1 'polypeptide(L)'
;MHLAWARVRYAGWLAIVAVSCLVLAAALAKWNGERLAGRAAGGEFGARGAVAGVQAVPDWQAVPEMTEILGSDQTKRLEATRKLAERVGVEQALEIIERSPLPHTGEGHLAVHQIGFHAFKLYGPESILHCKDYFLYACYHGVLIEAASNQGLTMVAAMADKCKGSAGRYFQCAHAVGHSLLAMWNYDLPEALADCDEVFEPETDFPGALASCHNGAFMENLFGVHDWGTEKEKKRDWLKDEDPYYPCTAFEQKYQQGCWLNQAARIYQMHNGNVDKTRDVCEKIGNRQYTEWCIDNLARQIHPLTEGSVEKVYQLCQQVGPYWYEKCVVVNAGSYYSVGDPQAAITVCRGQLSPPAKADCYQTIMGQLVADINRDGPAKEQLCQQMDPGWRDNCLQQI
;
A
#
# COMPACT_ATOMS: atom_id res chain seq x y z
N MET A 1 -9.03 -33.94 -36.89
CA MET A 1 -8.38 -32.91 -37.72
C MET A 1 -8.30 -31.51 -37.05
N HIS A 2 -8.34 -31.41 -35.70
CA HIS A 2 -8.26 -30.13 -34.98
C HIS A 2 -7.13 -30.02 -33.93
N LEU A 3 -6.13 -30.90 -33.97
CA LEU A 3 -5.01 -30.93 -33.01
C LEU A 3 -3.62 -30.69 -33.63
N ALA A 4 -3.55 -30.37 -34.93
CA ALA A 4 -2.29 -30.17 -35.66
C ALA A 4 -1.94 -28.69 -35.93
N TRP A 5 -2.83 -27.74 -35.66
CA TRP A 5 -2.61 -26.31 -35.95
C TRP A 5 -2.05 -25.48 -34.78
N ALA A 6 -1.97 -26.04 -33.57
CA ALA A 6 -1.46 -25.33 -32.39
C ALA A 6 0.07 -25.42 -32.19
N ARG A 7 0.76 -26.36 -32.84
CA ARG A 7 2.21 -26.59 -32.64
C ARG A 7 3.15 -25.80 -33.57
N VAL A 8 2.62 -25.09 -34.56
CA VAL A 8 3.44 -24.34 -35.54
C VAL A 8 3.61 -22.84 -35.18
N ARG A 9 2.84 -22.30 -34.23
CA ARG A 9 2.99 -20.89 -33.78
C ARG A 9 3.95 -20.68 -32.60
N TYR A 10 4.36 -21.73 -31.89
CA TYR A 10 5.27 -21.63 -30.73
C TYR A 10 6.77 -21.68 -31.07
N ALA A 11 7.15 -22.05 -32.30
CA ALA A 11 8.56 -22.15 -32.71
C ALA A 11 9.14 -20.86 -33.35
N GLY A 12 8.29 -19.91 -33.76
CA GLY A 12 8.73 -18.64 -34.39
C GLY A 12 9.07 -17.51 -33.42
N TRP A 13 8.59 -17.56 -32.18
CA TRP A 13 8.80 -16.49 -31.19
C TRP A 13 10.11 -16.61 -30.40
N LEU A 14 10.67 -17.82 -30.28
CA LEU A 14 11.94 -18.07 -29.57
C LEU A 14 13.18 -17.66 -30.38
N ALA A 15 13.07 -17.42 -31.69
CA ALA A 15 14.19 -17.01 -32.53
C ALA A 15 14.42 -15.48 -32.59
N ILE A 16 13.43 -14.66 -32.21
CA ILE A 16 13.53 -13.18 -32.25
C ILE A 16 14.07 -12.62 -30.92
N VAL A 17 13.78 -13.27 -29.78
CA VAL A 17 14.27 -12.84 -28.46
C VAL A 17 15.76 -13.12 -28.26
N ALA A 18 16.32 -14.14 -28.91
CA ALA A 18 17.73 -14.51 -28.77
C ALA A 18 18.71 -13.56 -29.48
N VAL A 19 18.27 -12.80 -30.50
CA VAL A 19 19.14 -11.87 -31.25
C VAL A 19 19.18 -10.48 -30.59
N SER A 20 18.16 -10.10 -29.81
CA SER A 20 18.11 -8.82 -29.10
C SER A 20 18.95 -8.78 -27.81
N CYS A 21 19.18 -9.93 -27.16
CA CYS A 21 20.00 -10.01 -25.94
C CYS A 21 21.51 -9.91 -26.19
N LEU A 22 22.00 -10.24 -27.39
CA LEU A 22 23.44 -10.16 -27.72
C LEU A 22 23.91 -8.75 -28.10
N VAL A 23 22.99 -7.85 -28.50
CA VAL A 23 23.33 -6.46 -28.84
C VAL A 23 23.37 -5.54 -27.61
N LEU A 24 22.59 -5.83 -26.56
CA LEU A 24 22.61 -5.04 -25.31
C LEU A 24 23.83 -5.34 -24.42
N ALA A 25 24.35 -6.58 -24.43
CA ALA A 25 25.50 -6.95 -23.61
C ALA A 25 26.81 -6.27 -24.06
N ALA A 26 26.94 -5.93 -25.35
CA ALA A 26 28.12 -5.23 -25.89
C ALA A 26 28.11 -3.71 -25.65
N ALA A 27 26.94 -3.11 -25.41
CA ALA A 27 26.81 -1.67 -25.13
C ALA A 27 27.09 -1.33 -23.65
N LEU A 28 26.74 -2.22 -22.72
CA LEU A 28 26.95 -2.02 -21.27
C LEU A 28 28.41 -2.20 -20.84
N ALA A 29 29.20 -3.00 -21.56
CA ALA A 29 30.64 -3.16 -21.29
C ALA A 29 31.48 -1.94 -21.70
N LYS A 30 30.94 -1.03 -22.54
CA LYS A 30 31.67 0.16 -23.02
C LYS A 30 31.39 1.42 -22.21
N TRP A 31 30.36 1.43 -21.36
CA TRP A 31 29.96 2.60 -20.55
C TRP A 31 30.60 2.62 -19.14
N ASN A 32 30.98 1.46 -18.60
CA ASN A 32 31.62 1.33 -17.28
C ASN A 32 33.14 1.62 -17.25
N GLY A 33 33.74 2.04 -18.38
CA GLY A 33 35.18 2.26 -18.51
C GLY A 33 35.70 3.67 -18.16
N GLU A 34 34.84 4.67 -17.93
CA GLU A 34 35.26 6.09 -17.91
C GLU A 34 34.86 6.90 -16.67
N ARG A 35 34.53 6.28 -15.52
CA ARG A 35 34.20 7.03 -14.29
C ARG A 35 34.88 6.63 -12.99
N LEU A 36 36.03 5.96 -13.05
CA LEU A 36 36.89 5.73 -11.89
C LEU A 36 38.27 6.36 -12.07
N ALA A 37 38.33 7.69 -12.01
CA ALA A 37 39.56 8.44 -11.75
C ALA A 37 39.21 9.84 -11.22
N GLY A 38 39.22 10.04 -9.91
CA GLY A 38 39.13 11.40 -9.36
C GLY A 38 38.81 11.51 -7.88
N ARG A 39 39.89 11.68 -7.09
CA ARG A 39 39.98 12.39 -5.81
C ARG A 39 39.65 11.63 -4.52
N ALA A 40 40.71 11.02 -4.01
CA ALA A 40 41.02 11.06 -2.59
C ALA A 40 41.62 12.44 -2.22
N ALA A 41 41.12 13.07 -1.16
CA ALA A 41 41.85 14.04 -0.33
C ALA A 41 41.13 14.16 1.02
N GLY A 42 41.90 14.01 2.11
CA GLY A 42 41.43 13.86 3.47
C GLY A 42 40.94 15.15 4.14
N GLY A 43 40.33 14.94 5.31
CA GLY A 43 39.94 15.97 6.27
C GLY A 43 39.55 15.31 7.57
N GLU A 44 40.50 15.18 8.49
CA GLU A 44 40.28 14.79 9.88
C GLU A 44 39.42 15.85 10.60
N PHE A 45 38.35 15.43 11.26
CA PHE A 45 37.82 16.13 12.43
C PHE A 45 37.37 15.11 13.47
N GLY A 46 38.02 15.17 14.63
CA GLY A 46 37.78 14.28 15.75
C GLY A 46 36.67 14.77 16.69
N ALA A 47 36.10 13.77 17.36
CA ALA A 47 35.50 13.77 18.70
C ALA A 47 34.07 14.32 18.86
N ARG A 48 33.13 13.46 19.27
CA ARG A 48 32.72 13.24 20.68
C ARG A 48 31.43 12.42 20.77
N GLY A 49 31.38 11.50 21.74
CA GLY A 49 30.13 11.00 22.35
C GLY A 49 29.55 9.72 21.74
N ALA A 50 30.13 8.57 22.07
CA ALA A 50 29.46 7.28 21.87
C ALA A 50 28.30 7.15 22.87
N VAL A 51 27.06 7.21 22.36
CA VAL A 51 25.88 6.70 23.06
C VAL A 51 25.82 5.21 22.79
N ALA A 52 25.62 4.42 23.85
CA ALA A 52 25.60 2.98 23.78
C ALA A 52 24.46 2.47 22.87
N GLY A 53 24.84 1.70 21.84
CA GLY A 53 24.04 0.56 21.36
C GLY A 53 22.95 0.79 20.31
N VAL A 54 23.17 1.63 19.28
CA VAL A 54 22.44 1.41 18.02
C VAL A 54 23.19 0.32 17.26
N GLN A 55 22.65 -0.91 17.24
CA GLN A 55 23.15 -1.91 16.30
C GLN A 55 23.02 -1.32 14.89
N ALA A 56 24.13 -1.28 14.14
CA ALA A 56 24.08 -0.89 12.74
C ALA A 56 23.07 -1.78 12.03
N VAL A 57 22.08 -1.18 11.36
CA VAL A 57 21.10 -1.92 10.58
C VAL A 57 21.88 -2.75 9.54
N PRO A 58 21.74 -4.08 9.52
CA PRO A 58 22.47 -4.92 8.58
C PRO A 58 22.21 -4.49 7.14
N ASP A 59 23.24 -4.58 6.29
CA ASP A 59 23.08 -4.43 4.86
C ASP A 59 22.07 -5.49 4.38
N TRP A 60 20.96 -5.03 3.78
CA TRP A 60 19.90 -5.90 3.28
C TRP A 60 20.44 -6.92 2.27
N GLN A 61 21.56 -6.62 1.60
CA GLN A 61 22.20 -7.52 0.65
C GLN A 61 22.76 -8.79 1.30
N ALA A 62 23.07 -8.75 2.60
CA ALA A 62 23.59 -9.89 3.36
C ALA A 62 22.48 -10.74 4.00
N VAL A 63 21.21 -10.38 3.82
CA VAL A 63 20.06 -11.05 4.43
C VAL A 63 19.69 -12.31 3.62
N PRO A 64 19.78 -13.52 4.19
CA PRO A 64 19.55 -14.76 3.44
C PRO A 64 18.15 -14.87 2.82
N GLU A 65 17.13 -14.34 3.50
CA GLU A 65 15.73 -14.36 3.07
C GLU A 65 15.46 -13.40 1.90
N MET A 66 16.36 -12.45 1.63
CA MET A 66 16.09 -11.32 0.75
C MET A 66 15.89 -11.72 -0.72
N THR A 67 16.51 -12.82 -1.16
CA THR A 67 16.27 -13.35 -2.51
C THR A 67 14.81 -13.79 -2.70
N GLU A 68 14.20 -14.41 -1.68
CA GLU A 68 12.79 -14.82 -1.73
C GLU A 68 11.85 -13.62 -1.51
N ILE A 69 12.22 -12.70 -0.61
CA ILE A 69 11.44 -11.47 -0.33
C ILE A 69 11.31 -10.61 -1.60
N LEU A 70 12.40 -10.44 -2.35
CA LEU A 70 12.41 -9.64 -3.59
C LEU A 70 11.96 -10.43 -4.83
N GLY A 71 11.74 -11.74 -4.69
CA GLY A 71 11.25 -12.60 -5.77
C GLY A 71 9.82 -12.28 -6.18
N SER A 72 9.37 -12.80 -7.32
CA SER A 72 8.00 -12.58 -7.84
C SER A 72 6.94 -13.52 -7.28
N ASP A 73 7.34 -14.53 -6.50
CA ASP A 73 6.43 -15.50 -5.88
C ASP A 73 5.94 -14.94 -4.54
N GLN A 74 4.66 -14.52 -4.51
CA GLN A 74 4.10 -13.89 -3.31
C GLN A 74 4.10 -14.84 -2.10
N THR A 75 3.84 -16.13 -2.28
CA THR A 75 3.83 -17.10 -1.17
C THR A 75 5.21 -17.19 -0.54
N LYS A 76 6.25 -17.34 -1.36
CA LYS A 76 7.63 -17.38 -0.87
C LYS A 76 8.04 -16.06 -0.22
N ARG A 77 7.61 -14.93 -0.78
CA ARG A 77 7.84 -13.61 -0.19
C ARG A 77 7.26 -13.53 1.23
N LEU A 78 6.00 -13.93 1.42
CA LEU A 78 5.36 -13.91 2.74
C LEU A 78 6.10 -14.81 3.74
N GLU A 79 6.43 -16.05 3.36
CA GLU A 79 7.16 -16.99 4.22
C GLU A 79 8.55 -16.47 4.60
N ALA A 80 9.29 -15.93 3.63
CA ALA A 80 10.62 -15.40 3.83
C ALA A 80 10.62 -14.15 4.72
N THR A 81 9.64 -13.25 4.57
CA THR A 81 9.49 -12.09 5.45
C THR A 81 9.16 -12.51 6.89
N ARG A 82 8.36 -13.56 7.09
CA ARG A 82 8.13 -14.13 8.43
C ARG A 82 9.41 -14.70 9.03
N LYS A 83 10.15 -15.52 8.27
CA LYS A 83 11.44 -16.11 8.70
C LYS A 83 12.46 -15.03 9.08
N LEU A 84 12.50 -13.91 8.34
CA LEU A 84 13.32 -12.77 8.68
C LEU A 84 12.98 -12.24 10.08
N ALA A 85 11.70 -11.95 10.34
CA ALA A 85 11.25 -11.46 11.66
C ALA A 85 11.57 -12.45 12.79
N GLU A 86 11.36 -13.75 12.56
CA GLU A 86 11.71 -14.81 13.51
C GLU A 86 13.21 -14.86 13.83
N ARG A 87 14.07 -14.56 12.84
CA ARG A 87 15.53 -14.63 12.99
C ARG A 87 16.13 -13.40 13.65
N VAL A 88 15.67 -12.20 13.29
CA VAL A 88 16.29 -10.93 13.71
C VAL A 88 15.45 -10.11 14.69
N GLY A 89 14.21 -10.51 14.96
CA GLY A 89 13.26 -9.74 15.76
C GLY A 89 12.50 -8.70 14.93
N VAL A 90 11.45 -8.14 15.53
CA VAL A 90 10.45 -7.29 14.87
C VAL A 90 11.06 -5.97 14.39
N GLU A 91 11.69 -5.20 15.28
CA GLU A 91 12.19 -3.86 14.92
C GLU A 91 13.31 -3.93 13.88
N GLN A 92 14.20 -4.92 14.00
CA GLN A 92 15.31 -5.09 13.06
C GLN A 92 14.81 -5.56 11.69
N ALA A 93 13.79 -6.44 11.63
CA ALA A 93 13.19 -6.86 10.37
C ALA A 93 12.52 -5.67 9.65
N LEU A 94 11.81 -4.80 10.37
CA LEU A 94 11.22 -3.59 9.79
C LEU A 94 12.27 -2.66 9.18
N GLU A 95 13.38 -2.42 9.88
CA GLU A 95 14.47 -1.58 9.37
C GLU A 95 15.17 -2.19 8.14
N ILE A 96 15.35 -3.52 8.10
CA ILE A 96 15.93 -4.21 6.96
C ILE A 96 15.01 -4.09 5.74
N ILE A 97 13.71 -4.33 5.91
CA ILE A 97 12.74 -4.29 4.81
C ILE A 97 12.60 -2.87 4.26
N GLU A 98 12.50 -1.86 5.11
CA GLU A 98 12.40 -0.45 4.69
C GLU A 98 13.61 0.02 3.87
N ARG A 99 14.80 -0.52 4.16
CA ARG A 99 16.04 -0.18 3.42
C ARG A 99 16.30 -1.07 2.22
N SER A 100 15.47 -2.09 2.01
CA SER A 100 15.56 -3.01 0.88
C SER A 100 14.89 -2.42 -0.36
N PRO A 101 15.13 -2.95 -1.56
CA PRO A 101 14.39 -2.54 -2.76
C PRO A 101 13.01 -3.20 -2.87
N LEU A 102 12.44 -3.71 -1.77
CA LEU A 102 11.08 -4.28 -1.77
C LEU A 102 10.10 -3.18 -2.22
N PRO A 103 9.33 -3.38 -3.30
CA PRO A 103 8.43 -2.35 -3.79
C PRO A 103 7.35 -2.01 -2.76
N HIS A 104 7.10 -0.71 -2.58
CA HIS A 104 5.99 -0.19 -1.79
C HIS A 104 4.66 -0.40 -2.55
N THR A 105 4.23 -1.65 -2.66
CA THR A 105 2.99 -2.06 -3.34
C THR A 105 2.10 -2.84 -2.37
N GLY A 106 0.89 -3.21 -2.80
CA GLY A 106 0.02 -4.09 -2.01
C GLY A 106 0.70 -5.43 -1.66
N GLU A 107 1.55 -5.95 -2.54
CA GLU A 107 2.28 -7.19 -2.27
C GLU A 107 3.38 -7.03 -1.21
N GLY A 108 4.13 -5.91 -1.26
CA GLY A 108 5.11 -5.55 -0.25
C GLY A 108 4.45 -5.26 1.11
N HIS A 109 3.30 -4.60 1.10
CA HIS A 109 2.45 -4.38 2.27
C HIS A 109 2.04 -5.71 2.94
N LEU A 110 1.53 -6.68 2.16
CA LEU A 110 1.17 -7.99 2.68
C LEU A 110 2.38 -8.77 3.23
N ALA A 111 3.58 -8.56 2.67
CA ALA A 111 4.79 -9.15 3.23
C ALA A 111 5.07 -8.62 4.64
N VAL A 112 4.92 -7.31 4.86
CA VAL A 112 5.16 -6.68 6.17
C VAL A 112 4.10 -7.06 7.22
N HIS A 113 2.88 -7.49 6.83
CA HIS A 113 1.92 -8.10 7.76
C HIS A 113 2.53 -9.28 8.53
N GLN A 114 3.40 -10.06 7.87
CA GLN A 114 4.02 -11.24 8.47
C GLN A 114 4.92 -10.90 9.66
N ILE A 115 5.53 -9.72 9.64
CA ILE A 115 6.28 -9.19 10.78
C ILE A 115 5.32 -8.89 11.94
N GLY A 116 4.15 -8.31 11.66
CA GLY A 116 3.11 -8.06 12.65
C GLY A 116 2.53 -9.34 13.27
N PHE A 117 2.27 -10.37 12.45
CA PHE A 117 1.84 -11.69 12.95
C PHE A 117 2.86 -12.30 13.91
N HIS A 118 4.16 -12.21 13.56
CA HIS A 118 5.22 -12.65 14.46
C HIS A 118 5.29 -11.80 15.73
N ALA A 119 5.15 -10.47 15.61
CA ALA A 119 5.19 -9.54 16.73
C ALA A 119 4.12 -9.85 17.78
N PHE A 120 2.88 -10.12 17.35
CA PHE A 120 1.80 -10.47 18.29
C PHE A 120 2.07 -11.79 19.03
N LYS A 121 2.63 -12.80 18.35
CA LYS A 121 3.02 -14.07 19.00
C LYS A 121 4.07 -13.86 20.09
N LEU A 122 4.95 -12.88 19.92
CA LEU A 122 6.04 -12.62 20.84
C LEU A 122 5.65 -11.69 22.00
N TYR A 123 4.88 -10.64 21.73
CA TYR A 123 4.60 -9.56 22.68
C TYR A 123 3.12 -9.44 23.07
N GLY A 124 2.23 -10.23 22.48
CA GLY A 124 0.79 -10.11 22.67
C GLY A 124 0.29 -8.69 22.31
N PRO A 125 -0.66 -8.13 23.07
CA PRO A 125 -1.19 -6.79 22.84
C PRO A 125 -0.17 -5.64 22.89
N GLU A 126 1.04 -5.86 23.42
CA GLU A 126 2.11 -4.86 23.43
C GLU A 126 2.90 -4.80 22.12
N SER A 127 2.71 -5.77 21.22
CA SER A 127 3.38 -5.81 19.91
C SER A 127 3.16 -4.56 19.07
N ILE A 128 2.03 -3.88 19.25
CA ILE A 128 1.68 -2.64 18.55
C ILE A 128 2.73 -1.54 18.78
N LEU A 129 3.40 -1.55 19.94
CA LEU A 129 4.44 -0.59 20.33
C LEU A 129 5.79 -0.88 19.66
N HIS A 130 5.95 -2.06 19.05
CA HIS A 130 7.14 -2.48 18.32
C HIS A 130 6.98 -2.30 16.80
N CYS A 131 5.80 -1.87 16.33
CA CYS A 131 5.54 -1.60 14.92
C CYS A 131 6.01 -0.21 14.50
N LYS A 132 6.23 -0.04 13.19
CA LYS A 132 6.52 1.22 12.53
C LYS A 132 5.56 1.43 11.36
N ASP A 133 5.36 2.68 10.97
CA ASP A 133 4.34 3.06 9.98
C ASP A 133 4.75 2.75 8.53
N TYR A 134 5.79 1.93 8.34
CA TYR A 134 6.30 1.50 7.05
C TYR A 134 5.27 0.68 6.26
N PHE A 135 5.36 0.76 4.93
CA PHE A 135 4.48 0.04 4.00
C PHE A 135 2.99 0.21 4.33
N LEU A 136 2.50 1.44 4.49
CA LEU A 136 1.12 1.72 4.89
C LEU A 136 0.73 0.99 6.20
N TYR A 137 1.50 1.19 7.26
CA TYR A 137 1.18 0.67 8.60
C TYR A 137 1.01 -0.87 8.66
N ALA A 138 1.63 -1.59 7.72
CA ALA A 138 1.43 -3.04 7.53
C ALA A 138 1.72 -3.90 8.77
N CYS A 139 2.69 -3.51 9.61
CA CYS A 139 2.95 -4.22 10.87
C CYS A 139 1.76 -4.14 11.83
N TYR A 140 1.17 -2.94 11.98
CA TYR A 140 -0.01 -2.73 12.82
C TYR A 140 -1.19 -3.56 12.35
N HIS A 141 -1.36 -3.67 11.02
CA HIS A 141 -2.38 -4.52 10.42
C HIS A 141 -2.19 -5.97 10.89
N GLY A 142 -1.00 -6.54 10.64
CA GLY A 142 -0.72 -7.92 11.05
C GLY A 142 -0.96 -8.17 12.55
N VAL A 143 -0.54 -7.23 13.40
CA VAL A 143 -0.75 -7.32 14.85
C VAL A 143 -2.25 -7.39 15.22
N LEU A 144 -3.07 -6.50 14.67
CA LEU A 144 -4.49 -6.42 15.02
C LEU A 144 -5.27 -7.64 14.50
N ILE A 145 -4.91 -8.11 13.31
CA ILE A 145 -5.48 -9.31 12.68
C ILE A 145 -5.18 -10.57 13.51
N GLU A 146 -3.95 -10.73 13.99
CA GLU A 146 -3.59 -11.88 14.85
C GLU A 146 -4.28 -11.77 16.22
N ALA A 147 -4.44 -10.57 16.77
CA ALA A 147 -5.12 -10.35 18.04
C ALA A 147 -6.59 -10.78 18.00
N ALA A 148 -7.27 -10.38 16.94
CA ALA A 148 -8.68 -10.67 16.67
C ALA A 148 -8.97 -12.17 16.63
N SER A 149 -8.11 -12.92 15.94
CA SER A 149 -8.20 -14.38 15.82
C SER A 149 -8.09 -15.12 17.17
N ASN A 150 -7.52 -14.47 18.20
CA ASN A 150 -7.22 -15.09 19.49
C ASN A 150 -8.04 -14.56 20.67
N GLN A 151 -8.46 -13.28 20.66
CA GLN A 151 -8.91 -12.59 21.88
C GLN A 151 -10.24 -11.81 21.73
N GLY A 152 -10.82 -11.72 20.53
CA GLY A 152 -12.14 -11.12 20.31
C GLY A 152 -12.19 -9.58 20.32
N LEU A 153 -13.41 -9.04 20.19
CA LEU A 153 -13.70 -7.62 19.93
C LEU A 153 -13.05 -6.65 20.94
N THR A 154 -13.18 -6.94 22.23
CA THR A 154 -12.67 -6.08 23.31
C THR A 154 -11.16 -5.86 23.23
N MET A 155 -10.40 -6.91 22.89
CA MET A 155 -8.94 -6.78 22.77
C MET A 155 -8.55 -5.97 21.54
N VAL A 156 -9.23 -6.19 20.41
CA VAL A 156 -8.96 -5.47 19.17
C VAL A 156 -9.22 -3.98 19.34
N ALA A 157 -10.32 -3.60 20.00
CA ALA A 157 -10.62 -2.22 20.35
C ALA A 157 -9.54 -1.61 21.27
N ALA A 158 -9.17 -2.30 22.34
CA ALA A 158 -8.14 -1.84 23.28
C ALA A 158 -6.76 -1.66 22.62
N MET A 159 -6.42 -2.52 21.64
CA MET A 159 -5.18 -2.39 20.88
C MET A 159 -5.22 -1.23 19.89
N ALA A 160 -6.36 -1.01 19.22
CA ALA A 160 -6.53 0.14 18.34
C ALA A 160 -6.40 1.46 19.12
N ASP A 161 -6.88 1.54 20.35
CA ASP A 161 -6.74 2.73 21.21
C ASP A 161 -5.28 3.13 21.47
N LYS A 162 -4.34 2.16 21.48
CA LYS A 162 -2.91 2.46 21.61
C LYS A 162 -2.36 3.24 20.42
N CYS A 163 -3.07 3.29 19.30
CA CYS A 163 -2.68 4.02 18.10
C CYS A 163 -3.06 5.52 18.14
N LYS A 164 -3.82 5.98 19.14
CA LYS A 164 -4.32 7.37 19.25
C LYS A 164 -3.25 8.45 19.36
N GLY A 165 -1.99 8.07 19.58
CA GLY A 165 -0.85 9.00 19.53
C GLY A 165 -0.60 9.65 18.15
N SER A 166 -1.24 9.16 17.08
CA SER A 166 -1.24 9.78 15.75
C SER A 166 -2.57 9.55 15.06
N ALA A 167 -3.17 10.60 14.50
CA ALA A 167 -4.43 10.49 13.75
C ALA A 167 -4.31 9.53 12.55
N GLY A 168 -3.19 9.61 11.81
CA GLY A 168 -2.93 8.72 10.67
C GLY A 168 -2.76 7.27 11.11
N ARG A 169 -2.06 7.03 12.21
CA ARG A 169 -1.91 5.67 12.77
C ARG A 169 -3.23 5.12 13.28
N TYR A 170 -3.99 5.92 14.03
CA TYR A 170 -5.29 5.49 14.55
C TYR A 170 -6.28 5.17 13.42
N PHE A 171 -6.29 5.99 12.35
CA PHE A 171 -7.06 5.69 11.14
C PHE A 171 -6.71 4.31 10.55
N GLN A 172 -5.43 3.95 10.52
CA GLN A 172 -4.95 2.69 9.95
C GLN A 172 -5.13 1.50 10.90
N CYS A 173 -5.06 1.73 12.21
CA CYS A 173 -5.46 0.73 13.19
C CYS A 173 -6.96 0.45 13.08
N ALA A 174 -7.82 1.47 12.96
CA ALA A 174 -9.25 1.28 12.73
C ALA A 174 -9.53 0.52 11.41
N HIS A 175 -8.78 0.83 10.35
CA HIS A 175 -8.83 0.06 9.09
C HIS A 175 -8.52 -1.43 9.33
N ALA A 176 -7.40 -1.73 10.00
CA ALA A 176 -7.01 -3.08 10.36
C ALA A 176 -8.02 -3.78 11.28
N VAL A 177 -8.72 -3.06 12.17
CA VAL A 177 -9.83 -3.62 12.94
C VAL A 177 -10.92 -4.11 11.99
N GLY A 178 -11.28 -3.35 10.95
CA GLY A 178 -12.26 -3.79 9.94
C GLY A 178 -11.89 -5.12 9.26
N HIS A 179 -10.64 -5.25 8.83
CA HIS A 179 -10.08 -6.51 8.31
C HIS A 179 -10.26 -7.67 9.30
N SER A 180 -9.85 -7.40 10.54
CA SER A 180 -9.84 -8.34 11.65
C SER A 180 -11.24 -8.84 12.01
N LEU A 181 -12.22 -7.93 12.11
CA LEU A 181 -13.60 -8.25 12.44
C LEU A 181 -14.23 -9.14 11.36
N LEU A 182 -13.98 -8.84 10.09
CA LEU A 182 -14.51 -9.70 9.03
C LEU A 182 -13.94 -11.11 9.08
N ALA A 183 -12.65 -11.26 9.36
CA ALA A 183 -12.04 -12.58 9.56
C ALA A 183 -12.61 -13.29 10.80
N MET A 184 -12.76 -12.59 11.93
CA MET A 184 -13.35 -13.14 13.16
C MET A 184 -14.76 -13.69 12.93
N TRP A 185 -15.59 -12.94 12.22
CA TRP A 185 -16.96 -13.31 11.89
C TRP A 185 -17.05 -14.29 10.73
N ASN A 186 -15.92 -14.89 10.30
CA ASN A 186 -15.88 -15.87 9.22
C ASN A 186 -16.57 -15.34 7.96
N TYR A 187 -16.20 -14.12 7.57
CA TYR A 187 -16.72 -13.37 6.42
C TYR A 187 -18.22 -13.03 6.46
N ASP A 188 -18.81 -12.99 7.66
CA ASP A 188 -20.13 -12.38 7.85
C ASP A 188 -19.99 -10.84 7.90
N LEU A 189 -20.20 -10.20 6.75
CA LEU A 189 -19.98 -8.78 6.56
C LEU A 189 -20.92 -7.89 7.40
N PRO A 190 -22.23 -8.15 7.52
CA PRO A 190 -23.11 -7.43 8.44
C PRO A 190 -22.62 -7.43 9.89
N GLU A 191 -22.22 -8.59 10.43
CA GLU A 191 -21.75 -8.67 11.83
C GLU A 191 -20.45 -7.87 12.01
N ALA A 192 -19.51 -7.96 11.06
CA ALA A 192 -18.28 -7.17 11.09
C ALA A 192 -18.54 -5.65 11.02
N LEU A 193 -19.52 -5.21 10.23
CA LEU A 193 -19.91 -3.81 10.14
C LEU A 193 -20.62 -3.31 11.40
N ALA A 194 -21.44 -4.16 12.04
CA ALA A 194 -22.08 -3.85 13.31
C ALA A 194 -21.04 -3.67 14.43
N ASP A 195 -20.02 -4.54 14.49
CA ASP A 195 -18.91 -4.40 15.45
C ASP A 195 -18.05 -3.15 15.17
N CYS A 196 -17.84 -2.78 13.90
CA CYS A 196 -17.21 -1.50 13.56
C CYS A 196 -18.00 -0.31 14.15
N ASP A 197 -19.34 -0.36 14.06
CA ASP A 197 -20.21 0.67 14.63
C ASP A 197 -20.09 0.69 16.16
N GLU A 198 -20.15 -0.47 16.82
CA GLU A 198 -20.01 -0.58 18.27
C GLU A 198 -18.70 0.04 18.78
N VAL A 199 -17.59 -0.22 18.08
CA VAL A 199 -16.26 0.24 18.51
C VAL A 199 -16.01 1.71 18.18
N PHE A 200 -16.38 2.16 16.98
CA PHE A 200 -15.91 3.45 16.46
C PHE A 200 -16.99 4.51 16.26
N GLU A 201 -18.28 4.20 16.39
CA GLU A 201 -19.33 5.23 16.42
C GLU A 201 -19.22 6.18 17.64
N PRO A 202 -18.83 5.70 18.85
CA PRO A 202 -18.60 6.58 20.00
C PRO A 202 -17.35 7.48 19.88
N GLU A 203 -16.49 7.27 18.89
CA GLU A 203 -15.21 7.97 18.76
C GLU A 203 -15.38 9.38 18.22
N THR A 204 -15.14 10.39 19.07
CA THR A 204 -15.33 11.80 18.72
C THR A 204 -14.05 12.55 18.35
N ASP A 205 -12.88 12.07 18.82
CA ASP A 205 -11.60 12.74 18.59
C ASP A 205 -11.06 12.42 17.19
N PHE A 206 -11.43 11.24 16.66
CA PHE A 206 -11.02 10.77 15.34
C PHE A 206 -12.22 10.31 14.50
N PRO A 207 -13.07 11.23 14.00
CA PRO A 207 -14.31 10.89 13.31
C PRO A 207 -14.13 10.07 12.01
N GLY A 208 -12.91 9.99 11.47
CA GLY A 208 -12.58 9.14 10.33
C GLY A 208 -12.41 7.65 10.66
N ALA A 209 -12.32 7.27 11.93
CA ALA A 209 -12.03 5.90 12.35
C ALA A 209 -13.14 4.91 11.94
N LEU A 210 -14.40 5.28 12.12
CA LEU A 210 -15.55 4.44 11.76
C LEU A 210 -15.55 4.10 10.26
N ALA A 211 -15.47 5.13 9.41
CA ALA A 211 -15.41 4.94 7.96
C ALA A 211 -14.18 4.13 7.53
N SER A 212 -13.07 4.26 8.26
CA SER A 212 -11.86 3.47 8.04
C SER A 212 -12.06 1.98 8.37
N CYS A 213 -12.74 1.67 9.49
CA CYS A 213 -13.10 0.31 9.86
C CYS A 213 -14.01 -0.33 8.81
N HIS A 214 -15.07 0.36 8.38
CA HIS A 214 -15.91 -0.13 7.28
C HIS A 214 -15.10 -0.38 6.01
N ASN A 215 -14.19 0.55 5.65
CA ASN A 215 -13.33 0.39 4.48
C ASN A 215 -12.44 -0.87 4.56
N GLY A 216 -11.86 -1.16 5.72
CA GLY A 216 -11.07 -2.38 5.94
C GLY A 216 -11.89 -3.65 5.83
N ALA A 217 -13.11 -3.68 6.40
CA ALA A 217 -14.02 -4.82 6.27
C ALA A 217 -14.41 -5.07 4.80
N PHE A 218 -14.81 -4.04 4.05
CA PHE A 218 -15.12 -4.21 2.63
C PHE A 218 -13.90 -4.60 1.79
N MET A 219 -12.70 -4.11 2.13
CA MET A 219 -11.46 -4.51 1.47
C MET A 219 -11.16 -6.00 1.71
N GLU A 220 -11.28 -6.46 2.95
CA GLU A 220 -11.09 -7.87 3.30
C GLU A 220 -12.10 -8.77 2.61
N ASN A 221 -13.36 -8.33 2.50
CA ASN A 221 -14.40 -9.08 1.81
C ASN A 221 -14.03 -9.36 0.34
N LEU A 222 -13.32 -8.42 -0.30
CA LEU A 222 -12.87 -8.58 -1.68
C LEU A 222 -11.66 -9.50 -1.80
N PHE A 223 -10.63 -9.29 -1.00
CA PHE A 223 -9.33 -9.95 -1.20
C PHE A 223 -9.20 -11.27 -0.43
N GLY A 224 -9.88 -11.38 0.71
CA GLY A 224 -9.90 -12.56 1.58
C GLY A 224 -8.49 -13.08 1.86
N VAL A 225 -7.62 -12.23 2.42
CA VAL A 225 -6.19 -12.53 2.57
C VAL A 225 -5.87 -13.17 3.92
N HIS A 226 -6.79 -13.19 4.89
CA HIS A 226 -6.55 -13.76 6.22
C HIS A 226 -6.47 -15.27 6.29
N ASP A 227 -7.25 -15.99 5.49
CA ASP A 227 -7.19 -17.46 5.45
C ASP A 227 -6.02 -18.01 4.59
N TRP A 228 -5.03 -17.18 4.25
CA TRP A 228 -3.87 -17.61 3.48
C TRP A 228 -3.09 -18.72 4.21
N GLY A 229 -2.73 -19.78 3.47
CA GLY A 229 -2.04 -20.94 4.01
C GLY A 229 -2.94 -21.89 4.82
N THR A 230 -4.24 -21.61 4.91
CA THR A 230 -5.23 -22.56 5.45
C THR A 230 -5.86 -23.37 4.32
N GLU A 231 -6.37 -24.57 4.63
CA GLU A 231 -7.14 -25.39 3.68
C GLU A 231 -8.60 -24.92 3.53
N LYS A 232 -8.96 -23.77 4.12
CA LYS A 232 -10.33 -23.24 4.05
C LYS A 232 -10.59 -22.63 2.68
N GLU A 233 -11.73 -22.96 2.10
CA GLU A 233 -12.23 -22.26 0.91
C GLU A 233 -12.58 -20.81 1.28
N LYS A 234 -12.17 -19.86 0.42
CA LYS A 234 -12.53 -18.46 0.60
C LYS A 234 -14.04 -18.31 0.51
N LYS A 235 -14.66 -17.85 1.58
CA LYS A 235 -16.06 -17.43 1.58
C LYS A 235 -16.25 -16.21 0.69
N ARG A 236 -17.31 -16.23 -0.12
CA ARG A 236 -17.61 -15.18 -1.11
C ARG A 236 -19.08 -14.80 -1.12
N ASP A 237 -19.78 -15.03 -0.01
CA ASP A 237 -21.23 -14.81 0.11
C ASP A 237 -21.63 -13.35 -0.19
N TRP A 238 -20.74 -12.41 0.09
CA TRP A 238 -20.89 -10.98 -0.15
C TRP A 238 -20.24 -10.50 -1.46
N LEU A 239 -20.01 -11.40 -2.42
CA LEU A 239 -19.57 -11.11 -3.77
C LEU A 239 -20.50 -11.79 -4.78
N LYS A 240 -20.93 -11.05 -5.82
CA LYS A 240 -21.71 -11.59 -6.94
C LYS A 240 -20.95 -11.37 -8.24
N ASP A 241 -20.94 -12.38 -9.12
CA ASP A 241 -20.28 -12.29 -10.43
C ASP A 241 -21.16 -11.55 -11.46
N GLU A 242 -22.47 -11.47 -11.21
CA GLU A 242 -23.47 -10.88 -12.12
C GLU A 242 -23.92 -9.48 -11.71
N ASP A 243 -23.61 -9.04 -10.49
CA ASP A 243 -23.99 -7.73 -9.95
C ASP A 243 -22.75 -6.92 -9.57
N PRO A 244 -22.33 -5.95 -10.42
CA PRO A 244 -21.14 -5.14 -10.17
C PRO A 244 -21.30 -4.13 -9.04
N TYR A 245 -22.51 -3.94 -8.50
CA TYR A 245 -22.79 -2.97 -7.44
C TYR A 245 -23.08 -3.63 -6.09
N TYR A 246 -23.20 -4.96 -6.07
CA TYR A 246 -23.24 -5.73 -4.83
C TYR A 246 -21.81 -5.88 -4.26
N PRO A 247 -21.62 -5.70 -2.94
CA PRO A 247 -22.65 -5.58 -1.91
C PRO A 247 -23.11 -4.15 -1.59
N CYS A 248 -22.54 -3.11 -2.21
CA CYS A 248 -22.83 -1.71 -1.84
C CYS A 248 -24.33 -1.36 -1.92
N THR A 249 -25.07 -1.93 -2.87
CA THR A 249 -26.53 -1.73 -2.98
C THR A 249 -27.36 -2.44 -1.91
N ALA A 250 -26.78 -3.34 -1.13
CA ALA A 250 -27.45 -4.09 -0.07
C ALA A 250 -27.32 -3.45 1.32
N PHE A 251 -26.47 -2.43 1.47
CA PHE A 251 -26.20 -1.76 2.73
C PHE A 251 -26.79 -0.34 2.78
N GLU A 252 -27.03 0.16 3.98
CA GLU A 252 -27.54 1.53 4.19
C GLU A 252 -26.47 2.61 3.96
N GLN A 253 -26.89 3.88 3.99
CA GLN A 253 -26.05 5.02 3.57
C GLN A 253 -24.73 5.14 4.35
N LYS A 254 -24.71 4.81 5.64
CA LYS A 254 -23.54 4.99 6.50
C LYS A 254 -22.34 4.12 6.07
N TYR A 255 -22.58 2.97 5.46
CA TYR A 255 -21.54 2.04 4.99
C TYR A 255 -21.03 2.33 3.57
N GLN A 256 -21.70 3.22 2.84
CA GLN A 256 -21.48 3.41 1.39
C GLN A 256 -20.07 3.90 1.07
N GLN A 257 -19.51 4.79 1.90
CA GLN A 257 -18.15 5.28 1.69
C GLN A 257 -17.13 4.12 1.75
N GLY A 258 -17.20 3.28 2.78
CA GLY A 258 -16.34 2.12 2.92
C GLY A 258 -16.46 1.15 1.74
N CYS A 259 -17.68 0.92 1.26
CA CYS A 259 -17.95 0.00 0.17
C CYS A 259 -17.48 0.53 -1.20
N TRP A 260 -17.91 1.74 -1.60
CA TRP A 260 -17.56 2.28 -2.93
C TRP A 260 -16.08 2.59 -3.08
N LEU A 261 -15.37 2.86 -1.97
CA LEU A 261 -13.90 2.95 -1.94
C LEU A 261 -13.18 1.60 -2.13
N ASN A 262 -13.91 0.50 -2.33
CA ASN A 262 -13.38 -0.84 -2.66
C ASN A 262 -14.03 -1.48 -3.90
N GLN A 263 -15.22 -1.04 -4.29
CA GLN A 263 -16.03 -1.73 -5.31
C GLN A 263 -15.40 -1.75 -6.71
N ALA A 264 -14.66 -0.71 -7.09
CA ALA A 264 -14.05 -0.68 -8.42
C ALA A 264 -12.97 -1.76 -8.63
N ALA A 265 -12.28 -2.20 -7.57
CA ALA A 265 -11.34 -3.31 -7.62
C ALA A 265 -12.05 -4.62 -7.97
N ARG A 266 -13.28 -4.84 -7.46
CA ARG A 266 -14.13 -5.96 -7.85
C ARG A 266 -14.57 -5.86 -9.30
N ILE A 267 -15.08 -4.70 -9.71
CA ILE A 267 -15.51 -4.46 -11.10
C ILE A 267 -14.33 -4.66 -12.08
N TYR A 268 -13.14 -4.21 -11.70
CA TYR A 268 -11.90 -4.41 -12.45
C TYR A 268 -11.58 -5.89 -12.65
N GLN A 269 -11.72 -6.71 -11.60
CA GLN A 269 -11.59 -8.18 -11.71
C GLN A 269 -12.64 -8.78 -12.65
N MET A 270 -13.92 -8.37 -12.52
CA MET A 270 -15.02 -8.86 -13.39
C MET A 270 -14.79 -8.53 -14.87
N HIS A 271 -14.02 -7.47 -15.15
CA HIS A 271 -13.66 -7.06 -16.50
C HIS A 271 -12.23 -7.39 -16.91
N ASN A 272 -11.59 -8.37 -16.24
CA ASN A 272 -10.26 -8.88 -16.56
C ASN A 272 -9.19 -7.77 -16.63
N GLY A 273 -9.28 -6.82 -15.71
CA GLY A 273 -8.34 -5.72 -15.61
C GLY A 273 -8.53 -4.60 -16.64
N ASN A 274 -9.72 -4.46 -17.20
CA ASN A 274 -10.00 -3.38 -18.16
C ASN A 274 -10.42 -2.09 -17.44
N VAL A 275 -9.53 -1.10 -17.40
CA VAL A 275 -9.74 0.21 -16.74
C VAL A 275 -10.93 0.95 -17.35
N ASP A 276 -11.00 1.06 -18.68
CA ASP A 276 -12.06 1.76 -19.40
C ASP A 276 -13.46 1.21 -19.07
N LYS A 277 -13.62 -0.12 -19.12
CA LYS A 277 -14.89 -0.79 -18.78
C LYS A 277 -15.24 -0.58 -17.30
N THR A 278 -14.25 -0.61 -16.43
CA THR A 278 -14.47 -0.37 -14.99
C THR A 278 -14.98 1.04 -14.75
N ARG A 279 -14.38 2.04 -15.41
CA ARG A 279 -14.84 3.43 -15.39
C ARG A 279 -16.26 3.57 -15.93
N ASP A 280 -16.58 2.94 -17.06
CA ASP A 280 -17.95 2.96 -17.64
C ASP A 280 -19.01 2.38 -16.69
N VAL A 281 -18.65 1.41 -15.84
CA VAL A 281 -19.53 0.84 -14.82
C VAL A 281 -19.67 1.78 -13.62
N CYS A 282 -18.59 2.40 -13.14
CA CYS A 282 -18.64 3.40 -12.06
C CYS A 282 -19.51 4.62 -12.44
N GLU A 283 -19.47 5.07 -13.70
CA GLU A 283 -20.26 6.22 -14.17
C GLU A 283 -21.77 5.93 -14.21
N LYS A 284 -22.18 4.65 -14.23
CA LYS A 284 -23.58 4.23 -14.28
C LYS A 284 -24.24 4.06 -12.90
N ILE A 285 -23.51 4.30 -11.80
CA ILE A 285 -24.04 4.17 -10.42
C ILE A 285 -25.23 5.12 -10.19
N GLY A 286 -25.27 6.27 -10.87
CA GLY A 286 -26.38 7.24 -10.79
C GLY A 286 -26.35 8.15 -9.56
N ASN A 287 -25.49 7.87 -8.57
CA ASN A 287 -25.17 8.77 -7.46
C ASN A 287 -23.77 9.36 -7.65
N ARG A 288 -23.68 10.69 -7.70
CA ARG A 288 -22.41 11.39 -7.96
C ARG A 288 -21.31 11.07 -6.94
N GLN A 289 -21.62 11.05 -5.66
CA GLN A 289 -20.62 10.81 -4.61
C GLN A 289 -20.10 9.36 -4.68
N TYR A 290 -21.00 8.40 -4.94
CA TYR A 290 -20.62 6.99 -5.07
C TYR A 290 -19.79 6.76 -6.34
N THR A 291 -20.14 7.43 -7.45
CA THR A 291 -19.30 7.45 -8.65
C THR A 291 -17.91 7.99 -8.35
N GLU A 292 -17.79 9.10 -7.62
CA GLU A 292 -16.49 9.66 -7.26
C GLU A 292 -15.65 8.69 -6.41
N TRP A 293 -16.23 8.02 -5.41
CA TRP A 293 -15.53 7.01 -4.62
C TRP A 293 -15.14 5.75 -5.42
N CYS A 294 -16.00 5.31 -6.34
CA CYS A 294 -15.70 4.21 -7.26
C CYS A 294 -14.51 4.57 -8.16
N ILE A 295 -14.49 5.79 -8.71
CA ILE A 295 -13.37 6.27 -9.53
C ILE A 295 -12.09 6.43 -8.70
N ASP A 296 -12.18 6.89 -7.45
CA ASP A 296 -11.04 6.93 -6.53
C ASP A 296 -10.44 5.54 -6.31
N ASN A 297 -11.28 4.53 -6.09
CA ASN A 297 -10.82 3.16 -5.96
C ASN A 297 -10.21 2.62 -7.25
N LEU A 298 -10.79 2.91 -8.42
CA LEU A 298 -10.21 2.54 -9.73
C LEU A 298 -8.83 3.18 -9.92
N ALA A 299 -8.68 4.47 -9.59
CA ALA A 299 -7.40 5.16 -9.69
C ALA A 299 -6.34 4.53 -8.78
N ARG A 300 -6.71 4.05 -7.59
CA ARG A 300 -5.79 3.29 -6.71
C ARG A 300 -5.35 1.95 -7.32
N GLN A 301 -6.17 1.32 -8.16
CA GLN A 301 -5.78 0.08 -8.87
C GLN A 301 -4.71 0.33 -9.94
N ILE A 302 -4.53 1.58 -10.40
CA ILE A 302 -3.47 1.94 -11.34
C ILE A 302 -2.10 1.95 -10.66
N HIS A 303 -2.01 2.35 -9.39
CA HIS A 303 -0.73 2.51 -8.70
C HIS A 303 0.16 1.24 -8.74
N PRO A 304 -0.33 0.02 -8.44
CA PRO A 304 0.50 -1.19 -8.57
C PRO A 304 1.00 -1.45 -10.00
N LEU A 305 0.25 -1.02 -11.03
CA LEU A 305 0.61 -1.23 -12.44
C LEU A 305 1.73 -0.29 -12.92
N THR A 306 2.04 0.75 -12.14
CA THR A 306 3.14 1.65 -12.47
C THR A 306 4.50 1.01 -12.19
N GLU A 307 4.56 -0.04 -11.37
CA GLU A 307 5.81 -0.66 -10.92
C GLU A 307 6.80 0.40 -10.36
N GLY A 308 6.28 1.44 -9.72
CA GLY A 308 7.05 2.57 -9.20
C GLY A 308 7.35 3.69 -10.20
N SER A 309 7.06 3.54 -11.50
CA SER A 309 7.31 4.59 -12.49
C SER A 309 6.25 5.69 -12.47
N VAL A 310 6.67 6.91 -12.13
CA VAL A 310 5.82 8.12 -12.17
C VAL A 310 5.30 8.41 -13.59
N GLU A 311 6.10 8.14 -14.63
CA GLU A 311 5.69 8.32 -16.03
C GLU A 311 4.50 7.43 -16.40
N LYS A 312 4.47 6.19 -15.91
CA LYS A 312 3.37 5.26 -16.15
C LYS A 312 2.05 5.73 -15.51
N VAL A 313 2.09 6.53 -14.43
CA VAL A 313 0.86 7.11 -13.83
C VAL A 313 0.09 7.89 -14.88
N TYR A 314 0.75 8.82 -15.57
CA TYR A 314 0.10 9.67 -16.57
C TYR A 314 -0.41 8.85 -17.76
N GLN A 315 0.33 7.83 -18.20
CA GLN A 315 -0.09 6.97 -19.30
C GLN A 315 -1.31 6.13 -18.94
N LEU A 316 -1.32 5.55 -17.74
CA LEU A 316 -2.41 4.68 -17.29
C LEU A 316 -3.66 5.50 -16.93
N CYS A 317 -3.51 6.67 -16.31
CA CYS A 317 -4.65 7.54 -15.99
C CYS A 317 -5.39 8.06 -17.23
N GLN A 318 -4.78 8.07 -18.42
CA GLN A 318 -5.49 8.38 -19.67
C GLN A 318 -6.63 7.41 -19.95
N GLN A 319 -6.53 6.15 -19.49
CA GLN A 319 -7.56 5.11 -19.68
C GLN A 319 -8.84 5.43 -18.88
N VAL A 320 -8.72 6.08 -17.72
CA VAL A 320 -9.88 6.55 -16.95
C VAL A 320 -10.65 7.65 -17.69
N GLY A 321 -10.05 8.24 -18.73
CA GLY A 321 -10.70 9.20 -19.62
C GLY A 321 -10.49 10.66 -19.19
N PRO A 322 -10.70 11.62 -20.11
CA PRO A 322 -10.28 13.01 -19.94
C PRO A 322 -10.94 13.72 -18.76
N TYR A 323 -12.19 13.35 -18.43
CA TYR A 323 -12.91 13.95 -17.31
C TYR A 323 -12.31 13.55 -15.95
N TRP A 324 -11.87 12.30 -15.80
CA TRP A 324 -11.33 11.76 -14.55
C TRP A 324 -9.80 11.76 -14.47
N TYR A 325 -9.12 12.11 -15.57
CA TYR A 325 -7.67 12.02 -15.71
C TYR A 325 -6.91 12.67 -14.55
N GLU A 326 -7.19 13.94 -14.27
CA GLU A 326 -6.45 14.66 -13.22
C GLU A 326 -6.76 14.12 -11.82
N LYS A 327 -8.01 13.74 -11.57
CA LYS A 327 -8.40 13.07 -10.31
C LYS A 327 -7.64 11.76 -10.13
N CYS A 328 -7.50 10.95 -11.19
CA CYS A 328 -6.69 9.74 -11.17
C CYS A 328 -5.23 10.02 -10.81
N VAL A 329 -4.63 11.06 -11.39
CA VAL A 329 -3.24 11.45 -11.12
C VAL A 329 -3.08 11.89 -9.65
N VAL A 330 -4.00 12.71 -9.12
CA VAL A 330 -4.00 13.14 -7.72
C VAL A 330 -4.11 11.95 -6.76
N VAL A 331 -5.02 11.01 -7.02
CA VAL A 331 -5.17 9.80 -6.20
C VAL A 331 -3.90 8.95 -6.24
N ASN A 332 -3.23 8.86 -7.39
CA ASN A 332 -1.96 8.14 -7.48
C ASN A 332 -0.83 8.83 -6.71
N ALA A 333 -0.75 10.16 -6.69
CA ALA A 333 0.20 10.88 -5.84
C ALA A 333 0.00 10.54 -4.36
N GLY A 334 -1.24 10.59 -3.87
CA GLY A 334 -1.57 10.17 -2.51
C GLY A 334 -1.25 8.70 -2.26
N SER A 335 -1.45 7.82 -3.26
CA SER A 335 -1.13 6.39 -3.17
C SER A 335 0.37 6.15 -3.00
N TYR A 336 1.22 6.80 -3.80
CA TYR A 336 2.68 6.73 -3.66
C TYR A 336 3.14 7.16 -2.27
N TYR A 337 2.61 8.26 -1.75
CA TYR A 337 2.94 8.69 -0.39
C TYR A 337 2.51 7.63 0.62
N SER A 338 1.25 7.19 0.55
CA SER A 338 0.65 6.22 1.47
C SER A 338 1.43 4.91 1.56
N VAL A 339 1.94 4.40 0.43
CA VAL A 339 2.70 3.16 0.43
C VAL A 339 4.13 3.33 0.96
N GLY A 340 4.65 4.56 1.01
CA GLY A 340 5.98 4.88 1.58
C GLY A 340 6.94 5.62 0.64
N ASP A 341 6.50 6.06 -0.53
CA ASP A 341 7.32 6.78 -1.52
C ASP A 341 6.87 8.25 -1.69
N PRO A 342 7.18 9.13 -0.70
CA PRO A 342 6.79 10.55 -0.76
C PRO A 342 7.52 11.31 -1.88
N GLN A 343 8.68 10.82 -2.33
CA GLN A 343 9.47 11.42 -3.40
C GLN A 343 8.75 11.26 -4.75
N ALA A 344 8.25 10.05 -5.04
CA ALA A 344 7.43 9.83 -6.22
C ALA A 344 6.13 10.63 -6.14
N ALA A 345 5.49 10.69 -4.97
CA ALA A 345 4.28 11.50 -4.77
C ALA A 345 4.48 12.98 -5.14
N ILE A 346 5.56 13.62 -4.67
CA ILE A 346 5.91 15.00 -5.04
C ILE A 346 6.17 15.10 -6.56
N THR A 347 6.86 14.12 -7.14
CA THR A 347 7.16 14.09 -8.58
C THR A 347 5.89 14.01 -9.42
N VAL A 348 4.88 13.27 -8.97
CA VAL A 348 3.54 13.25 -9.59
C VAL A 348 2.89 14.64 -9.51
N CYS A 349 2.89 15.31 -8.36
CA CYS A 349 2.27 16.64 -8.23
C CYS A 349 2.99 17.75 -9.01
N ARG A 350 4.28 17.60 -9.30
CA ARG A 350 5.05 18.52 -10.16
C ARG A 350 4.68 18.43 -11.64
N GLY A 351 3.96 17.39 -12.04
CA GLY A 351 3.49 17.17 -13.40
C GLY A 351 2.67 18.31 -13.99
N GLN A 352 2.28 18.12 -15.25
CA GLN A 352 1.37 19.02 -15.95
C GLN A 352 -0.06 18.72 -15.51
N LEU A 353 -0.53 19.50 -14.53
CA LEU A 353 -1.89 19.47 -14.00
C LEU A 353 -2.50 20.87 -14.12
N SER A 354 -3.82 20.95 -14.25
CA SER A 354 -4.57 22.18 -14.10
C SER A 354 -4.32 22.82 -12.72
N PRO A 355 -4.45 24.15 -12.57
CA PRO A 355 -4.23 24.80 -11.28
C PRO A 355 -5.06 24.20 -10.11
N PRO A 356 -6.36 23.86 -10.28
CA PRO A 356 -7.12 23.18 -9.23
C PRO A 356 -6.58 21.80 -8.88
N ALA A 357 -6.33 20.93 -9.88
CA ALA A 357 -5.82 19.58 -9.62
C ALA A 357 -4.42 19.60 -9.00
N LYS A 358 -3.59 20.57 -9.38
CA LYS A 358 -2.26 20.77 -8.79
C LYS A 358 -2.37 21.19 -7.32
N ALA A 359 -3.36 22.03 -6.99
CA ALA A 359 -3.64 22.38 -5.60
C ALA A 359 -4.10 21.18 -4.78
N ASP A 360 -5.06 20.41 -5.29
CA ASP A 360 -5.56 19.20 -4.63
C ASP A 360 -4.43 18.18 -4.43
N CYS A 361 -3.53 18.02 -5.41
CA CYS A 361 -2.38 17.13 -5.32
C CYS A 361 -1.45 17.51 -4.17
N TYR A 362 -1.00 18.78 -4.13
CA TYR A 362 -0.09 19.23 -3.09
C TYR A 362 -0.74 19.24 -1.71
N GLN A 363 -2.01 19.63 -1.59
CA GLN A 363 -2.74 19.57 -0.33
C GLN A 363 -2.83 18.13 0.20
N THR A 364 -3.10 17.15 -0.68
CA THR A 364 -3.14 15.73 -0.31
C THR A 364 -1.80 15.28 0.28
N ILE A 365 -0.69 15.49 -0.43
CA ILE A 365 0.61 15.00 0.02
C ILE A 365 1.18 15.79 1.22
N MET A 366 0.87 17.09 1.33
CA MET A 366 1.26 17.90 2.50
C MET A 366 0.52 17.45 3.75
N GLY A 367 -0.79 17.14 3.64
CA GLY A 367 -1.55 16.60 4.77
C GLY A 367 -0.93 15.31 5.31
N GLN A 368 -0.45 14.44 4.41
CA GLN A 368 0.26 13.22 4.79
C GLN A 368 1.65 13.52 5.38
N LEU A 369 2.40 14.47 4.81
CA LEU A 369 3.73 14.86 5.29
C LEU A 369 3.73 15.51 6.67
N VAL A 370 2.82 16.45 6.90
CA VAL A 370 2.69 17.14 8.19
C VAL A 370 2.34 16.12 9.29
N ALA A 371 1.43 15.20 8.99
CA ALA A 371 1.00 14.15 9.91
C ALA A 371 2.00 12.98 10.09
N ASP A 372 3.07 12.90 9.29
CA ASP A 372 4.06 11.83 9.36
C ASP A 372 4.97 12.00 10.58
N ILE A 373 4.78 11.15 11.59
CA ILE A 373 5.53 11.22 12.86
C ILE A 373 6.85 10.44 12.83
N ASN A 374 7.13 9.70 11.76
CA ASN A 374 8.36 8.92 11.63
C ASN A 374 9.47 9.71 10.92
N ARG A 375 9.11 10.84 10.32
CA ARG A 375 10.05 11.77 9.70
C ARG A 375 10.30 12.94 10.65
N ASP A 376 11.55 13.18 10.95
CA ASP A 376 11.96 14.36 11.71
C ASP A 376 11.85 15.64 10.88
N GLY A 377 11.98 16.80 11.55
CA GLY A 377 11.92 18.12 10.90
C GLY A 377 12.85 18.23 9.68
N PRO A 378 14.16 17.91 9.80
CA PRO A 378 15.07 17.93 8.66
C PRO A 378 14.64 17.05 7.47
N ALA A 379 14.14 15.84 7.72
CA ALA A 379 13.63 14.98 6.65
C ALA A 379 12.37 15.58 5.98
N LYS A 380 11.47 16.18 6.76
CA LYS A 380 10.30 16.89 6.22
C LYS A 380 10.71 18.12 5.41
N GLU A 381 11.66 18.92 5.89
CA GLU A 381 12.19 20.09 5.18
C GLU A 381 12.77 19.70 3.81
N GLN A 382 13.52 18.60 3.74
CA GLN A 382 14.07 18.08 2.48
C GLN A 382 12.97 17.74 1.47
N LEU A 383 11.86 17.16 1.91
CA LEU A 383 10.71 16.86 1.05
C LEU A 383 10.01 18.16 0.60
N CYS A 384 9.75 19.10 1.52
CA CYS A 384 9.15 20.40 1.17
C CYS A 384 9.98 21.15 0.11
N GLN A 385 11.32 21.11 0.20
CA GLN A 385 12.22 21.78 -0.76
C GLN A 385 12.09 21.29 -2.20
N GLN A 386 11.57 20.07 -2.40
CA GLN A 386 11.37 19.50 -3.73
C GLN A 386 10.07 19.93 -4.38
N MET A 387 9.14 20.51 -3.62
CA MET A 387 7.89 21.05 -4.14
C MET A 387 8.12 22.31 -4.97
N ASP A 388 7.15 22.64 -5.82
CA ASP A 388 7.15 23.90 -6.58
C ASP A 388 7.16 25.12 -5.64
N PRO A 389 7.77 26.27 -6.03
CA PRO A 389 8.07 27.38 -5.12
C PRO A 389 6.90 27.83 -4.22
N GLY A 390 5.69 27.99 -4.77
CA GLY A 390 4.53 28.43 -3.98
C GLY A 390 4.02 27.39 -2.96
N TRP A 391 4.25 26.09 -3.21
CA TRP A 391 3.86 25.00 -2.32
C TRP A 391 4.95 24.67 -1.30
N ARG A 392 6.21 24.86 -1.67
CA ARG A 392 7.36 24.74 -0.78
C ARG A 392 7.23 25.62 0.45
N ASP A 393 6.98 26.92 0.24
CA ASP A 393 6.88 27.87 1.35
C ASP A 393 5.71 27.54 2.27
N ASN A 394 4.58 27.11 1.70
CA ASN A 394 3.43 26.66 2.46
C ASN A 394 3.70 25.37 3.26
N CYS A 395 4.44 24.42 2.69
CA CYS A 395 4.87 23.20 3.35
C CYS A 395 5.80 23.49 4.52
N LEU A 396 6.82 24.33 4.32
CA LEU A 396 7.78 24.72 5.37
C LEU A 396 7.14 25.44 6.56
N GLN A 397 6.00 26.12 6.37
CA GLN A 397 5.26 26.79 7.44
C GLN A 397 4.45 25.83 8.32
N GLN A 398 4.25 24.58 7.90
CA GLN A 398 3.36 23.62 8.57
C GLN A 398 4.09 22.48 9.29
N ILE A 399 5.42 22.37 9.14
CA ILE A 399 6.21 21.24 9.66
C ILE A 399 6.99 21.57 10.93
#